data_AF-A0AAD4XLL7-F1
#
_entry.id   AF-A0AAD4XLL7-F1
#
_cell.length_a   1.000
_cell.length_b   1.000
_cell.length_c   1.000
_cell.angle_alpha   90.00
_cell.angle_beta   90.00
_cell.angle_gamma   90.00
#
_symmetry.space_group_name_H-M   'P 1'
#
loop_
_entity.id
_entity.type
_entity.pdbx_description
1 polymer ?
#
loop_
_entity_poly.entity_id
_entity_poly.type
_entity_poly.pdbx_seq_one_letter_code
_entity_poly.pdbx_strand_id
1 'polypeptide(L)'
;MSTDSAKTVEIKYTVTLHPDNLTSEIAVTNSTSSSIQLIGSFLSHLTVSSPDATYAIGLEGSNYLNKPPLETHFSIVPPDFNDKLTGQGQSWVKTVFPGLLPNWGRNSNAEAGNAKTGVVKTDEEIELEEDDNYAQLTDKMSRIYTYAPTRFSFNDRGRRNSVGIGRDGFEELYIFSPGSTDDSYGKYSFVCTGPSAMLKPINISPEDIWRGGQFIYNPNM
;
A
#
# COMPACT_ATOMS: atom_id res chain seq x y z
N MET A 1 43.48 22.48 -7.52
CA MET A 1 42.98 21.89 -6.27
C MET A 1 41.55 21.45 -6.54
N SER A 2 41.34 20.13 -6.59
CA SER A 2 40.02 19.54 -6.80
C SER A 2 39.20 19.77 -5.54
N THR A 3 38.05 20.43 -5.67
CA THR A 3 37.04 20.49 -4.62
C THR A 3 36.56 19.07 -4.39
N ASP A 4 37.02 18.48 -3.30
CA ASP A 4 36.51 17.21 -2.76
C ASP A 4 35.02 17.42 -2.51
N SER A 5 34.18 17.01 -3.47
CA SER A 5 32.74 17.03 -3.27
C SER A 5 32.48 16.08 -2.12
N ALA A 6 31.99 16.63 -0.99
CA ALA A 6 31.64 15.81 0.16
C ALA A 6 30.84 14.60 -0.33
N LYS A 7 31.30 13.40 0.00
CA LYS A 7 30.61 12.16 -0.37
C LYS A 7 29.22 12.18 0.24
N THR A 8 28.20 12.37 -0.59
CA THR A 8 26.80 12.47 -0.17
C THR A 8 25.93 11.47 -0.91
N VAL A 9 24.72 11.29 -0.39
CA VAL A 9 23.64 10.65 -1.12
C VAL A 9 22.86 11.75 -1.83
N GLU A 10 22.69 11.63 -3.14
CA GLU A 10 21.86 12.53 -3.95
C GLU A 10 20.56 11.84 -4.33
N ILE A 11 19.44 12.55 -4.20
CA ILE A 11 18.13 12.09 -4.65
C ILE A 11 17.63 13.06 -5.71
N LYS A 12 17.39 12.54 -6.91
CA LYS A 12 16.77 13.27 -8.01
C LYS A 12 15.36 12.74 -8.25
N TYR A 13 14.38 13.61 -8.10
CA TYR A 13 12.97 13.31 -8.41
C TYR A 13 12.54 14.07 -9.66
N THR A 14 12.04 13.35 -10.66
CA THR A 14 11.61 13.91 -11.95
C THR A 14 10.14 13.60 -12.17
N VAL A 15 9.34 14.61 -12.49
CA VAL A 15 7.92 14.47 -12.84
C VAL A 15 7.74 14.94 -14.27
N THR A 16 7.15 14.08 -15.09
CA THR A 16 6.86 14.38 -16.49
C THR A 16 5.38 14.19 -16.75
N LEU A 17 4.74 15.26 -17.23
CA LEU A 17 3.33 15.25 -17.64
C LEU A 17 3.25 15.19 -19.16
N HIS A 18 2.57 14.18 -19.67
CA HIS A 18 2.17 14.02 -21.05
C HIS A 18 0.64 14.15 -21.18
N PRO A 19 0.08 14.27 -22.39
CA PRO A 19 -1.36 14.41 -22.57
C PRO A 19 -2.18 13.30 -21.91
N ASP A 20 -1.67 12.06 -21.95
CA ASP A 20 -2.36 10.83 -21.52
C ASP A 20 -1.74 10.14 -20.29
N ASN A 21 -0.59 10.63 -19.83
CA ASN A 21 0.16 9.99 -18.75
C ASN A 21 0.91 10.99 -17.85
N LEU A 22 1.09 10.60 -16.59
CA LEU A 22 1.91 11.24 -15.58
C LEU A 22 2.97 10.24 -15.14
N THR A 23 4.23 10.60 -15.33
CA THR A 23 5.38 9.77 -14.95
C THR A 23 6.10 10.45 -13.80
N SER A 24 6.44 9.67 -12.77
CA SER A 24 7.22 10.11 -11.61
C SER A 24 8.39 9.15 -11.41
N GLU A 25 9.60 9.65 -11.52
CA GLU A 25 10.84 8.86 -11.46
C GLU A 25 11.74 9.36 -10.34
N ILE A 26 12.41 8.44 -9.66
CA ILE A 26 13.43 8.72 -8.66
C ILE A 26 14.75 8.07 -9.07
N ALA A 27 15.84 8.81 -8.95
CA ALA A 27 17.20 8.29 -9.02
C ALA A 27 17.92 8.62 -7.71
N VAL A 28 18.50 7.61 -7.08
CA VAL A 28 19.27 7.75 -5.85
C VAL A 28 20.71 7.37 -6.14
N THR A 29 21.60 8.34 -6.01
CA THR A 29 23.04 8.18 -6.22
C THR A 29 23.73 8.11 -4.87
N ASN A 30 24.41 7.00 -4.59
CA ASN A 30 25.19 6.82 -3.37
C ASN A 30 26.67 7.09 -3.64
N SER A 31 27.12 8.34 -3.50
CA SER A 31 28.54 8.67 -3.64
C SER A 31 29.35 8.42 -2.36
N THR A 32 28.79 7.68 -1.40
CA THR A 32 29.44 7.34 -0.13
C THR A 32 30.20 6.02 -0.23
N SER A 33 31.09 5.78 0.74
CA SER A 33 31.88 4.55 0.82
C SER A 33 31.13 3.36 1.45
N SER A 34 29.86 3.53 1.83
CA SER A 34 29.06 2.52 2.53
C SER A 34 27.75 2.28 1.80
N SER A 35 27.20 1.07 1.88
CA SER A 35 25.88 0.80 1.33
C SER A 35 24.81 1.57 2.11
N ILE A 36 23.76 1.98 1.41
CA ILE A 36 22.59 2.62 2.02
C ILE A 36 21.33 1.79 1.78
N GLN A 37 20.36 1.91 2.68
CA GLN A 37 19.04 1.33 2.53
C GLN A 37 18.01 2.42 2.28
N LEU A 38 17.28 2.28 1.18
CA LEU A 38 16.16 3.14 0.84
C LEU A 38 14.86 2.44 1.25
N ILE A 39 14.07 3.13 2.08
CA ILE A 39 12.73 2.75 2.50
C ILE A 39 11.80 3.88 2.11
N GLY A 40 10.68 3.56 1.46
CA GLY A 40 9.71 4.56 1.04
C GLY A 40 8.71 4.04 0.04
N SER A 41 7.84 4.94 -0.42
CA SER A 41 6.79 4.64 -1.39
C SER A 41 6.47 5.88 -2.21
N PHE A 42 6.03 5.66 -3.45
CA PHE A 42 5.22 6.66 -4.15
C PHE A 42 3.79 6.54 -3.63
N LEU A 43 3.16 7.65 -3.25
CA LEU A 43 1.80 7.66 -2.70
C LEU A 43 0.89 8.53 -3.55
N SER A 44 0.19 7.90 -4.49
CA SER A 44 -0.73 8.58 -5.40
C SER A 44 -2.17 8.36 -4.96
N HIS A 45 -2.83 9.45 -4.59
CA HIS A 45 -4.24 9.46 -4.20
C HIS A 45 -5.10 9.67 -5.46
N LEU A 46 -5.68 8.59 -5.97
CA LEU A 46 -6.54 8.61 -7.14
C LEU A 46 -7.97 8.93 -6.73
N THR A 47 -8.53 10.02 -7.24
CA THR A 47 -9.94 10.36 -7.00
C THR A 47 -10.86 9.42 -7.76
N VAL A 48 -11.84 8.85 -7.06
CA VAL A 48 -12.84 7.94 -7.62
C VAL A 48 -14.26 8.49 -7.40
N SER A 49 -15.29 7.85 -7.93
CA SER A 49 -16.68 8.15 -7.56
C SER A 49 -16.98 7.66 -6.15
N SER A 50 -16.58 6.44 -5.85
CA SER A 50 -16.72 5.81 -4.54
C SER A 50 -15.90 4.51 -4.52
N PRO A 51 -15.38 4.07 -3.37
CA PRO A 51 -14.61 2.84 -3.29
C PRO A 51 -15.40 1.57 -3.66
N ASP A 52 -16.72 1.52 -3.41
CA ASP A 52 -17.56 0.37 -3.78
C ASP A 52 -17.83 0.23 -5.28
N ALA A 53 -17.73 1.32 -6.03
CA ALA A 53 -17.83 1.35 -7.49
C ALA A 53 -16.46 1.20 -8.19
N THR A 54 -15.38 1.02 -7.42
CA THR A 54 -14.00 0.95 -7.92
C THR A 54 -13.38 -0.41 -7.66
N TYR A 55 -12.67 -0.94 -8.66
CA TYR A 55 -12.00 -2.24 -8.59
C TYR A 55 -10.57 -2.12 -9.11
N ALA A 56 -9.63 -2.82 -8.48
CA ALA A 56 -8.28 -3.01 -9.05
C ALA A 56 -8.24 -4.31 -9.84
N ILE A 57 -7.78 -4.27 -11.09
CA ILE A 57 -7.76 -5.40 -12.02
C ILE A 57 -6.31 -5.74 -12.35
N GLY A 58 -6.00 -7.04 -12.41
CA GLY A 58 -4.68 -7.57 -12.76
C GLY A 58 -3.84 -7.98 -11.54
N LEU A 59 -4.41 -7.99 -10.33
CA LEU A 59 -3.72 -8.42 -9.11
C LEU A 59 -3.92 -9.91 -8.78
N GLU A 60 -4.69 -10.65 -9.59
CA GLU A 60 -4.93 -12.09 -9.42
C GLU A 60 -3.60 -12.86 -9.25
N GLY A 61 -3.55 -13.73 -8.23
CA GLY A 61 -2.36 -14.52 -7.86
C GLY A 61 -1.26 -13.72 -7.16
N SER A 62 -1.47 -12.42 -6.90
CA SER A 62 -0.49 -11.61 -6.16
C SER A 62 -0.62 -11.84 -4.67
N ASN A 63 0.50 -12.11 -3.99
CA ASN A 63 0.50 -12.15 -2.54
C ASN A 63 0.50 -10.75 -1.93
N TYR A 64 -0.12 -10.63 -0.76
CA TYR A 64 -0.14 -9.40 0.01
C TYR A 64 -0.15 -9.62 1.52
N LEU A 65 0.33 -8.61 2.24
CA LEU A 65 0.18 -8.49 3.69
C LEU A 65 -0.73 -7.31 4.03
N ASN A 66 -1.63 -7.52 4.99
CA ASN A 66 -2.38 -6.44 5.59
C ASN A 66 -1.49 -5.66 6.55
N LYS A 67 -1.41 -4.35 6.37
CA LYS A 67 -0.57 -3.45 7.18
C LYS A 67 -1.40 -2.28 7.67
N PRO A 68 -1.07 -1.67 8.82
CA PRO A 68 -1.60 -0.36 9.14
C PRO A 68 -1.35 0.64 7.99
N PRO A 69 -2.20 1.65 7.80
CA PRO A 69 -1.96 2.69 6.81
C PRO A 69 -0.60 3.34 7.04
N LEU A 70 0.11 3.67 5.96
CA LEU A 70 1.41 4.32 6.05
C LEU A 70 1.29 5.66 6.78
N GLU A 71 2.10 5.85 7.83
CA GLU A 71 2.11 7.08 8.61
C GLU A 71 3.00 8.13 7.93
N THR A 72 2.37 9.11 7.27
CA THR A 72 3.05 10.27 6.68
C THR A 72 2.17 11.51 6.77
N HIS A 73 2.77 12.70 6.72
CA HIS A 73 2.07 13.99 6.72
C HIS A 73 1.11 14.15 5.53
N PHE A 74 1.25 13.33 4.48
CA PHE A 74 0.40 13.36 3.29
C PHE A 74 -0.67 12.26 3.27
N SER A 75 -0.74 11.41 4.30
CA SER A 75 -1.74 10.34 4.38
C SER A 75 -3.11 10.90 4.75
N ILE A 76 -4.12 10.52 3.99
CA ILE A 76 -5.52 10.83 4.28
C ILE A 76 -6.17 9.58 4.85
N VAL A 77 -6.23 9.46 6.18
CA VAL A 77 -6.83 8.28 6.84
C VAL A 77 -8.11 8.72 7.56
N PRO A 78 -9.27 8.06 7.32
CA PRO A 78 -10.47 8.32 8.09
C PRO A 78 -10.23 8.10 9.60
N PRO A 79 -10.75 8.97 10.50
CA PRO A 79 -10.55 8.81 11.94
C PRO A 79 -11.01 7.46 12.50
N ASP A 80 -12.04 6.87 11.91
CA ASP A 80 -12.66 5.60 12.28
C ASP A 80 -12.06 4.40 11.51
N PHE A 81 -10.94 4.58 10.80
CA PHE A 81 -10.37 3.53 9.95
C PHE A 81 -10.03 2.25 10.75
N ASN A 82 -9.48 2.42 11.95
CA ASN A 82 -9.04 1.31 12.80
C ASN A 82 -10.19 0.63 13.56
N ASP A 83 -11.38 1.22 13.60
CA ASP A 83 -12.50 0.69 14.40
C ASP A 83 -13.06 -0.61 13.81
N LYS A 84 -12.87 -0.85 12.50
CA LYS A 84 -13.40 -2.00 11.75
C LYS A 84 -12.54 -2.31 10.52
N LEU A 85 -11.35 -2.89 10.72
CA LEU A 85 -10.66 -3.62 9.63
C LEU A 85 -11.41 -4.93 9.36
N THR A 86 -12.59 -4.84 8.73
CA THR A 86 -13.40 -5.99 8.34
C THR A 86 -13.04 -6.40 6.92
N GLY A 87 -11.87 -7.00 6.73
CA GLY A 87 -11.53 -7.63 5.47
C GLY A 87 -12.11 -9.05 5.41
N GLN A 88 -12.71 -9.43 4.27
CA GLN A 88 -13.09 -10.82 3.94
C GLN A 88 -11.98 -11.86 4.22
N GLY A 89 -10.70 -11.46 4.15
CA GLY A 89 -9.56 -12.30 4.53
C GLY A 89 -9.58 -12.77 5.99
N GLN A 90 -10.15 -12.01 6.93
CA GLN A 90 -10.35 -12.50 8.30
C GLN A 90 -11.55 -13.43 8.42
N SER A 91 -12.56 -13.29 7.56
CA SER A 91 -13.79 -14.10 7.58
C SER A 91 -13.54 -15.51 7.05
N TRP A 92 -12.74 -15.66 5.99
CA TRP A 92 -12.36 -16.98 5.49
C TRP A 92 -11.41 -17.71 6.44
N VAL A 93 -10.42 -17.02 7.02
CA VAL A 93 -9.52 -17.60 8.04
C VAL A 93 -10.31 -18.10 9.26
N LYS A 94 -11.37 -17.39 9.69
CA LYS A 94 -12.30 -17.85 10.73
C LYS A 94 -13.08 -19.11 10.35
N THR A 95 -13.29 -19.37 9.06
CA THR A 95 -14.08 -20.50 8.56
C THR A 95 -13.24 -21.77 8.37
N VAL A 96 -11.94 -21.65 8.07
CA VAL A 96 -11.02 -22.80 7.86
C VAL A 96 -10.24 -23.17 9.12
N PHE A 97 -9.92 -22.21 10.00
CA PHE A 97 -9.20 -22.45 11.25
C PHE A 97 -9.98 -21.89 12.47
N PRO A 98 -11.06 -22.55 12.90
CA PRO A 98 -12.00 -22.02 13.90
C PRO A 98 -11.43 -21.90 15.33
N GLY A 99 -10.12 -22.15 15.56
CA GLY A 99 -9.51 -22.26 16.88
C GLY A 99 -8.37 -21.28 17.20
N LEU A 100 -7.97 -20.38 16.29
CA LEU A 100 -6.73 -19.58 16.46
C LEU A 100 -6.92 -18.09 16.78
N LEU A 101 -8.14 -17.59 17.01
CA LEU A 101 -8.36 -16.21 17.45
C LEU A 101 -9.32 -16.14 18.66
N PRO A 102 -8.98 -15.43 19.75
CA PRO A 102 -9.89 -15.28 20.89
C PRO A 102 -11.06 -14.36 20.53
N ASN A 103 -12.27 -14.80 20.89
CA ASN A 103 -13.50 -14.03 20.81
C ASN A 103 -13.40 -12.73 21.62
N TRP A 104 -13.12 -11.60 20.97
CA TRP A 104 -13.35 -10.29 21.57
C TRP A 104 -14.79 -9.86 21.28
N GLY A 105 -15.68 -10.05 22.27
CA GLY A 105 -17.04 -9.51 22.20
C GLY A 105 -18.09 -10.28 23.00
N ARG A 106 -17.91 -10.44 24.31
CA ARG A 106 -19.04 -10.69 25.21
C ARG A 106 -18.78 -10.08 26.59
N ASN A 107 -19.43 -8.95 26.86
CA ASN A 107 -19.47 -8.33 28.19
C ASN A 107 -20.31 -9.20 29.14
N SER A 108 -19.75 -9.57 30.28
CA SER A 108 -20.49 -9.77 31.53
C SER A 108 -19.55 -9.62 32.73
N ASN A 109 -19.96 -8.76 33.67
CA ASN A 109 -19.29 -8.46 34.93
C ASN A 109 -19.05 -9.71 35.81
N ALA A 110 -17.87 -9.81 36.41
CA ALA A 110 -17.65 -10.20 37.82
C ALA A 110 -16.15 -10.10 38.17
N GLU A 111 -15.88 -9.64 39.39
CA GLU A 111 -14.56 -9.30 39.94
C GLU A 111 -13.65 -10.49 40.31
N ALA A 112 -12.38 -10.13 40.56
CA ALA A 112 -11.36 -10.76 41.42
C ALA A 112 -10.34 -11.70 40.76
N GLY A 113 -9.05 -11.37 40.93
CA GLY A 113 -7.97 -12.37 40.94
C GLY A 113 -6.66 -11.97 40.26
N ASN A 114 -5.71 -11.58 41.10
CA ASN A 114 -4.27 -11.40 40.91
C ASN A 114 -3.50 -12.37 39.96
N ALA A 115 -2.41 -11.83 39.39
CA ALA A 115 -1.13 -12.47 39.01
C ALA A 115 -0.80 -12.74 37.52
N LYS A 116 0.18 -11.95 37.04
CA LYS A 116 1.35 -12.29 36.21
C LYS A 116 1.16 -13.24 35.01
N THR A 117 1.37 -12.71 33.81
CA THR A 117 2.49 -13.08 32.92
C THR A 117 2.44 -12.18 31.68
N GLY A 118 3.51 -11.42 31.45
CA GLY A 118 3.69 -10.69 30.19
C GLY A 118 3.87 -11.70 29.06
N VAL A 119 2.87 -11.79 28.19
CA VAL A 119 2.97 -12.52 26.93
C VAL A 119 3.34 -11.47 25.89
N VAL A 120 4.58 -11.56 25.40
CA VAL A 120 5.02 -10.88 24.19
C VAL A 120 4.18 -11.48 23.05
N LYS A 121 3.27 -10.68 22.49
CA LYS A 121 2.54 -11.03 21.28
C LYS A 121 3.48 -10.82 20.10
N THR A 122 4.00 -11.90 19.53
CA THR A 122 4.45 -11.90 18.14
C THR A 122 3.25 -12.33 17.31
N ASP A 123 2.49 -11.33 16.84
CA ASP A 123 1.47 -11.53 15.82
C ASP A 123 2.22 -11.80 14.51
N GLU A 124 2.35 -13.07 14.12
CA GLU A 124 2.91 -13.44 12.81
C GLU A 124 1.97 -12.90 11.72
N GLU A 125 2.47 -11.98 10.89
CA GLU A 125 1.69 -11.40 9.79
C GLU A 125 1.47 -12.47 8.72
N ILE A 126 0.20 -12.82 8.52
CA ILE A 126 -0.19 -13.84 7.54
C ILE A 126 -0.21 -13.19 6.15
N GLU A 127 0.66 -13.67 5.26
CA GLU A 127 0.62 -13.37 3.84
C GLU A 127 -0.56 -14.11 3.19
N LEU A 128 -1.36 -13.38 2.41
CA LEU A 128 -2.54 -13.87 1.72
C LEU A 128 -2.33 -13.76 0.20
N GLU A 129 -3.19 -14.38 -0.59
CA GLU A 129 -3.19 -14.31 -2.06
C GLU A 129 -4.48 -13.64 -2.54
N GLU A 130 -4.39 -12.84 -3.60
CA GLU A 130 -5.56 -12.29 -4.28
C GLU A 130 -6.12 -13.32 -5.26
N ASP A 131 -7.12 -14.08 -4.82
CA ASP A 131 -7.71 -15.18 -5.60
C ASP A 131 -8.67 -14.71 -6.70
N ASP A 132 -9.23 -13.51 -6.56
CA ASP A 132 -10.21 -12.96 -7.48
C ASP A 132 -9.53 -12.18 -8.62
N ASN A 133 -10.18 -12.18 -9.80
CA ASN A 133 -9.71 -11.44 -10.97
C ASN A 133 -9.68 -9.91 -10.76
N TYR A 134 -10.30 -9.43 -9.68
CA TYR A 134 -10.28 -8.04 -9.26
C TYR A 134 -10.26 -7.92 -7.72
N ALA A 135 -9.48 -6.98 -7.20
CA ALA A 135 -9.56 -6.60 -5.80
C ALA A 135 -10.67 -5.56 -5.61
N GLN A 136 -11.69 -5.90 -4.81
CA GLN A 136 -12.77 -4.98 -4.46
C GLN A 136 -12.32 -3.98 -3.38
N LEU A 137 -12.64 -2.71 -3.58
CA LEU A 137 -12.16 -1.61 -2.73
C LEU A 137 -13.25 -1.08 -1.77
N THR A 138 -14.39 -1.77 -1.68
CA THR A 138 -15.52 -1.42 -0.80
C THR A 138 -15.13 -1.38 0.67
N ASP A 139 -14.35 -2.37 1.12
CA ASP A 139 -13.95 -2.46 2.52
C ASP A 139 -12.72 -1.58 2.80
N LYS A 140 -12.57 -1.17 4.06
CA LYS A 140 -11.33 -0.56 4.56
C LYS A 140 -10.18 -1.54 4.35
N MET A 141 -9.17 -1.13 3.60
CA MET A 141 -8.00 -1.97 3.35
C MET A 141 -6.73 -1.15 3.27
N SER A 142 -5.64 -1.78 3.68
CA SER A 142 -4.28 -1.26 3.61
C SER A 142 -3.36 -2.47 3.42
N ARG A 143 -2.87 -2.64 2.19
CA ARG A 143 -2.16 -3.84 1.76
C ARG A 143 -0.84 -3.48 1.10
N ILE A 144 0.18 -4.29 1.37
CA ILE A 144 1.43 -4.30 0.60
C ILE A 144 1.49 -5.62 -0.15
N TYR A 145 1.45 -5.55 -1.47
CA TYR A 145 1.60 -6.69 -2.36
C TYR A 145 3.09 -6.96 -2.62
N THR A 146 3.52 -8.21 -2.46
CA THR A 146 4.92 -8.67 -2.56
C THR A 146 5.24 -9.33 -3.92
N TYR A 147 4.21 -9.79 -4.63
CA TYR A 147 4.29 -10.42 -5.96
C TYR A 147 3.29 -9.81 -6.97
N ALA A 148 3.05 -8.50 -6.89
CA ALA A 148 2.19 -7.80 -7.85
C ALA A 148 2.78 -7.78 -9.27
N PRO A 149 1.97 -7.65 -10.34
CA PRO A 149 2.51 -7.33 -11.67
C PRO A 149 3.16 -5.95 -11.70
N THR A 150 3.94 -5.68 -12.76
CA THR A 150 4.51 -4.35 -13.02
C THR A 150 3.49 -3.35 -13.54
N ARG A 151 2.33 -3.83 -14.03
CA ARG A 151 1.22 -3.01 -14.51
C ARG A 151 -0.11 -3.62 -14.07
N PHE A 152 -1.01 -2.76 -13.64
CA PHE A 152 -2.39 -3.10 -13.29
C PHE A 152 -3.27 -1.86 -13.53
N SER A 153 -4.57 -1.96 -13.27
CA SER A 153 -5.48 -0.81 -13.48
C SER A 153 -6.56 -0.71 -12.43
N PHE A 154 -6.98 0.51 -12.14
CA PHE A 154 -8.23 0.78 -11.45
C PHE A 154 -9.34 1.05 -12.47
N ASN A 155 -10.48 0.41 -12.30
CA ASN A 155 -11.70 0.69 -13.05
C ASN A 155 -12.74 1.29 -12.10
N ASP A 156 -13.17 2.51 -12.40
CA ASP A 156 -14.20 3.22 -11.67
C ASP A 156 -15.47 3.27 -12.53
N ARG A 157 -16.47 2.49 -12.11
CA ARG A 157 -17.76 2.39 -12.83
C ARG A 157 -18.61 3.64 -12.69
N GLY A 158 -18.51 4.36 -11.58
CA GLY A 158 -19.28 5.59 -11.37
C GLY A 158 -18.78 6.73 -12.24
N ARG A 159 -17.46 6.82 -12.44
CA ARG A 159 -16.84 7.75 -13.39
C ARG A 159 -16.81 7.26 -14.83
N ARG A 160 -17.06 5.96 -15.06
CA ARG A 160 -16.88 5.29 -16.36
C ARG A 160 -15.49 5.52 -16.93
N ASN A 161 -14.49 5.46 -16.06
CA ASN A 161 -13.10 5.70 -16.41
C ASN A 161 -12.20 4.60 -15.87
N SER A 162 -11.03 4.45 -16.47
CA SER A 162 -9.99 3.56 -15.97
C SER A 162 -8.69 4.34 -15.82
N VAL A 163 -7.86 3.90 -14.89
CA VAL A 163 -6.53 4.46 -14.67
C VAL A 163 -5.56 3.30 -14.60
N GLY A 164 -4.63 3.25 -15.55
CA GLY A 164 -3.54 2.29 -15.54
C GLY A 164 -2.40 2.77 -14.66
N ILE A 165 -1.83 1.85 -13.88
CA ILE A 165 -0.69 2.08 -13.01
C ILE A 165 0.44 1.17 -13.46
N GLY A 166 1.61 1.75 -13.68
CA GLY A 166 2.86 1.06 -13.93
C GLY A 166 3.88 1.37 -12.85
N ARG A 167 4.78 0.42 -12.59
CA ARG A 167 5.90 0.59 -11.67
C ARG A 167 7.21 0.08 -12.30
N ASP A 168 8.31 0.69 -11.89
CA ASP A 168 9.66 0.26 -12.25
C ASP A 168 10.59 0.36 -11.03
N GLY A 169 11.57 -0.55 -10.94
CA GLY A 169 12.60 -0.57 -9.88
C GLY A 169 12.18 -1.01 -8.48
N PHE A 170 10.88 -1.07 -8.17
CA PHE A 170 10.35 -1.53 -6.88
C PHE A 170 9.81 -2.95 -6.96
N GLU A 171 9.92 -3.74 -5.90
CA GLU A 171 9.31 -5.08 -5.84
C GLU A 171 7.87 -5.06 -5.32
N GLU A 172 7.52 -4.08 -4.49
CA GLU A 172 6.26 -4.05 -3.77
C GLU A 172 5.29 -3.01 -4.35
N LEU A 173 4.00 -3.23 -4.10
CA LEU A 173 2.92 -2.32 -4.44
C LEU A 173 2.06 -2.07 -3.20
N TYR A 174 1.90 -0.82 -2.81
CA TYR A 174 0.96 -0.43 -1.77
C TYR A 174 -0.40 -0.08 -2.37
N ILE A 175 -1.47 -0.57 -1.76
CA ILE A 175 -2.85 -0.15 -2.04
C ILE A 175 -3.58 0.09 -0.72
N PHE A 176 -4.23 1.25 -0.64
CA PHE A 176 -5.10 1.64 0.46
C PHE A 176 -6.45 2.10 -0.07
N SER A 177 -7.51 1.58 0.54
CA SER A 177 -8.86 2.09 0.39
C SER A 177 -9.37 2.53 1.76
N PRO A 178 -9.89 3.77 1.90
CA PRO A 178 -10.54 4.22 3.13
C PRO A 178 -11.87 3.48 3.41
N GLY A 179 -12.32 2.62 2.49
CA GLY A 179 -13.62 1.96 2.51
C GLY A 179 -14.73 2.87 2.02
N SER A 180 -15.83 2.27 1.59
CA SER A 180 -16.99 3.00 1.08
C SER A 180 -17.78 3.65 2.22
N THR A 181 -18.33 4.82 1.90
CA THR A 181 -19.29 5.55 2.72
C THR A 181 -20.55 5.77 1.90
N ASP A 182 -21.67 6.11 2.54
CA ASP A 182 -22.92 6.40 1.81
C ASP A 182 -22.83 7.62 0.87
N ASP A 183 -21.78 8.44 1.00
CA ASP A 183 -21.56 9.64 0.21
C ASP A 183 -20.62 9.39 -0.99
N SER A 184 -21.20 9.29 -2.19
CA SER A 184 -20.45 9.26 -3.44
C SER A 184 -19.82 10.63 -3.73
N TYR A 185 -18.58 10.65 -4.22
CA TYR A 185 -17.78 11.86 -4.45
C TYR A 185 -17.48 12.67 -3.17
N GLY A 186 -17.66 12.03 -2.01
CA GLY A 186 -17.34 12.61 -0.71
C GLY A 186 -15.83 12.68 -0.43
N LYS A 187 -15.49 13.17 0.76
CA LYS A 187 -14.10 13.40 1.21
C LYS A 187 -13.19 12.16 1.08
N TYR A 188 -13.73 10.96 1.30
CA TYR A 188 -12.99 9.70 1.23
C TYR A 188 -13.24 8.93 -0.07
N SER A 189 -13.72 9.61 -1.12
CA SER A 189 -13.85 9.03 -2.48
C SER A 189 -12.51 9.06 -3.21
N PHE A 190 -11.55 8.31 -2.68
CA PHE A 190 -10.25 8.09 -3.32
C PHE A 190 -9.73 6.68 -2.98
N VAL A 191 -8.75 6.24 -3.76
CA VAL A 191 -7.91 5.09 -3.43
C VAL A 191 -6.46 5.55 -3.48
N CYS A 192 -5.61 5.08 -2.58
CA CYS A 192 -4.20 5.43 -2.56
C CYS A 192 -3.37 4.24 -3.05
N THR A 193 -2.40 4.52 -3.92
CA THR A 193 -1.60 3.47 -4.52
C THR A 193 -0.20 3.95 -4.92
N GLY A 194 0.75 3.01 -4.93
CA GLY A 194 2.01 3.19 -5.63
C GLY A 194 3.06 2.17 -5.27
N PRO A 195 4.17 2.12 -6.03
CA PRO A 195 5.29 1.26 -5.71
C PRO A 195 5.87 1.57 -4.33
N SER A 196 6.28 0.53 -3.61
CA SER A 196 6.74 0.56 -2.21
C SER A 196 8.02 -0.26 -2.01
N ALA A 197 8.79 0.11 -0.99
CA ALA A 197 9.97 -0.59 -0.46
C ALA A 197 9.94 -0.59 1.09
N MET A 198 8.82 -1.00 1.67
CA MET A 198 8.55 -0.98 3.10
C MET A 198 8.84 -2.33 3.79
N LEU A 199 8.66 -3.46 3.11
CA LEU A 199 8.99 -4.80 3.66
C LEU A 199 10.35 -5.31 3.15
N LYS A 200 10.71 -4.91 1.93
CA LYS A 200 11.96 -5.19 1.23
C LYS A 200 12.67 -3.88 0.90
N PRO A 201 13.43 -3.31 1.85
CA PRO A 201 14.24 -2.12 1.61
C PRO A 201 15.22 -2.31 0.45
N ILE A 202 15.45 -1.25 -0.31
CA ILE A 202 16.33 -1.27 -1.47
C ILE A 202 17.76 -0.99 -0.99
N ASN A 203 18.67 -1.94 -1.23
CA ASN A 203 20.08 -1.79 -0.90
C ASN A 203 20.83 -1.17 -2.08
N ILE A 204 21.47 -0.02 -1.87
CA ILE A 204 22.28 0.68 -2.88
C ILE A 204 23.75 0.60 -2.46
N SER A 205 24.58 0.00 -3.30
CA SER A 205 26.01 -0.19 -3.03
C SER A 205 26.78 1.15 -3.01
N PRO A 206 28.00 1.18 -2.43
CA PRO A 206 28.88 2.33 -2.55
C PRO A 206 29.15 2.69 -4.02
N GLU A 207 29.13 3.99 -4.33
CA GLU A 207 29.39 4.54 -5.68
C GLU A 207 28.39 4.06 -6.76
N ASP A 208 27.20 3.62 -6.35
CA ASP A 208 26.17 3.06 -7.24
C ASP A 208 24.94 3.98 -7.37
N ILE A 209 24.12 3.73 -8.39
CA ILE A 209 22.90 4.48 -8.69
C ILE A 209 21.73 3.51 -8.83
N TRP A 210 20.70 3.73 -8.02
CA TRP A 210 19.42 3.03 -8.17
C TRP A 210 18.37 3.94 -8.79
N ARG A 211 17.45 3.35 -9.57
CA ARG A 211 16.34 4.03 -10.24
C ARG A 211 15.05 3.28 -10.03
N GLY A 212 13.96 4.02 -9.87
CA GLY A 212 12.61 3.48 -9.87
C GLY A 212 11.58 4.55 -10.20
N GLY A 213 10.33 4.15 -10.35
CA GLY A 213 9.28 5.10 -10.69
C GLY A 213 7.88 4.52 -10.76
N GLN A 214 6.93 5.43 -10.96
CA GLN A 214 5.52 5.18 -11.18
C GLN A 214 5.07 5.85 -12.48
N PHE A 215 4.22 5.16 -13.22
CA PHE A 215 3.55 5.66 -14.41
C PHE A 215 2.05 5.58 -14.17
N ILE A 216 1.33 6.69 -14.32
CA ILE A 216 -0.13 6.74 -14.23
C ILE A 216 -0.63 7.17 -15.60
N TYR A 217 -1.53 6.41 -16.21
CA TYR A 217 -2.05 6.74 -17.54
C TYR A 217 -3.56 6.49 -17.62
N ASN A 218 -4.24 7.25 -18.48
CA ASN A 218 -5.65 7.01 -18.79
C ASN A 218 -5.75 6.28 -20.13
N PRO A 219 -6.17 5.01 -20.17
CA PRO A 219 -6.31 4.26 -21.42
C PRO A 219 -7.43 4.76 -22.33
N ASN A 220 -8.31 5.64 -21.86
CA ASN A 220 -9.46 6.14 -22.61
C ASN A 220 -9.22 7.51 -23.29
N MET A 221 -8.00 8.07 -23.21
CA MET A 221 -7.65 9.35 -23.85
C MET A 221 -6.90 9.18 -25.16
#